data_AF-Q970T9-F1
#
_entry.id   AF-Q970T9-F1
#
_cell.length_a   1.000
_cell.length_b   1.000
_cell.length_c   1.000
_cell.angle_alpha   90.00
_cell.angle_beta   90.00
_cell.angle_gamma   90.00
#
_symmetry.space_group_name_H-M   'P 1'
#
loop_
_entity.id
_entity.type
_entity.pdbx_description
1 polymer ?
#
loop_
_entity_poly.entity_id
_entity_poly.type
_entity_poly.pdbx_seq_one_letter_code
_entity_poly.pdbx_strand_id
1 'polypeptide(L)'
;MKRVIYFYPKDCCDYTIKDKLRQMGINVIDVRICKYVEIDFYEDEKIISVLGKPLFTNEKLPFEKLFFNGRFWESHEILEEKWRVEKDEKKKKYLQALILISASMIKYCKGQKEISDSLLDRALSLISELPEELLPFFYISFCLDT
;
A
#
# COMPACT_ATOMS: atom_id res chain seq x y z
N MET A 1 21.38 1.19 5.62
CA MET A 1 20.80 0.30 4.58
C MET A 1 19.58 0.97 4.00
N LYS A 2 19.38 0.89 2.68
CA LYS A 2 18.25 1.50 1.98
C LYS A 2 17.02 0.60 2.11
N ARG A 3 15.83 1.16 2.37
CA ARG A 3 14.56 0.41 2.31
C ARG A 3 14.16 0.20 0.85
N VAL A 4 13.81 -1.03 0.49
CA VAL A 4 13.42 -1.41 -0.87
C VAL A 4 12.23 -2.36 -0.78
N ILE A 5 11.32 -2.28 -1.76
CA ILE A 5 10.22 -3.23 -1.91
C ILE A 5 10.42 -4.00 -3.20
N TYR A 6 10.49 -5.32 -3.09
CA TYR A 6 10.57 -6.24 -4.22
C TYR A 6 9.24 -6.90 -4.48
N PHE A 7 8.87 -6.99 -5.75
CA PHE A 7 7.61 -7.57 -6.20
C PHE A 7 7.90 -8.87 -6.96
N TYR A 8 7.27 -9.96 -6.50
CA TYR A 8 7.40 -11.30 -7.08
C TYR A 8 6.04 -11.84 -7.53
N PRO A 9 5.99 -12.87 -8.40
CA PRO A 9 4.74 -13.53 -8.79
C PRO A 9 3.97 -14.01 -7.56
N LYS A 10 2.64 -13.86 -7.54
CA LYS A 10 1.78 -14.17 -6.39
C LYS A 10 2.02 -15.55 -5.78
N ASP A 11 2.27 -16.55 -6.63
CA ASP A 11 2.36 -17.94 -6.24
C ASP A 11 3.81 -18.38 -5.91
N CYS A 12 4.78 -17.46 -5.88
CA CYS A 12 6.17 -17.82 -5.61
C CYS A 12 6.41 -18.21 -4.14
N CYS A 13 5.59 -17.71 -3.22
CA CYS A 13 5.69 -18.03 -1.80
C CYS A 13 4.41 -17.66 -1.03
N ASP A 14 4.31 -18.19 0.19
CA ASP A 14 3.20 -17.96 1.12
C ASP A 14 3.59 -17.00 2.26
N TYR A 15 2.68 -16.77 3.21
CA TYR A 15 2.89 -15.88 4.35
C TYR A 15 4.06 -16.29 5.27
N THR A 16 4.54 -17.54 5.20
CA THR A 16 5.69 -18.01 6.01
C THR A 16 7.03 -17.47 5.53
N ILE A 17 7.07 -16.88 4.32
CA ILE A 17 8.32 -16.38 3.74
C ILE A 17 8.98 -15.30 4.59
N LYS A 18 8.18 -14.50 5.30
CA LYS A 18 8.69 -13.46 6.20
C LYS A 18 9.64 -14.05 7.26
N ASP A 19 9.21 -15.12 7.92
CA ASP A 19 9.98 -15.77 8.98
C ASP A 19 11.18 -16.53 8.41
N LYS A 20 11.00 -17.21 7.27
CA LYS A 20 12.10 -17.89 6.55
C LYS A 20 13.23 -16.92 6.18
N LEU A 21 12.91 -15.78 5.57
CA LEU A 21 13.90 -14.77 5.20
C LEU A 21 14.62 -14.20 6.43
N ARG A 22 13.89 -13.95 7.52
CA ARG A 22 14.48 -13.48 8.79
C ARG A 22 15.42 -14.51 9.42
N GLN A 23 15.07 -15.80 9.38
CA GLN A 23 15.95 -16.89 9.84
C GLN A 23 17.24 -16.97 9.02
N MET A 24 17.21 -16.56 7.75
CA MET A 24 18.39 -16.45 6.88
C MET A 24 19.19 -15.15 7.09
N GLY A 25 18.80 -14.33 8.07
CA GLY A 25 19.47 -13.09 8.43
C GLY A 25 19.09 -11.87 7.57
N ILE A 26 18.07 -11.97 6.73
CA ILE A 26 17.59 -10.84 5.90
C ILE A 26 16.66 -9.97 6.75
N ASN A 27 16.91 -8.66 6.76
CA ASN A 27 16.14 -7.71 7.55
C ASN A 27 14.82 -7.31 6.85
N VAL A 28 13.85 -8.23 6.89
CA VAL A 28 12.49 -8.04 6.34
C VAL A 28 11.62 -7.25 7.30
N ILE A 29 11.08 -6.13 6.82
CA ILE A 29 10.12 -5.27 7.50
C ILE A 29 8.73 -5.93 7.46
N ASP A 30 8.25 -6.21 6.24
CA ASP A 30 6.93 -6.80 6.05
C ASP A 30 6.78 -7.59 4.75
N VAL A 31 5.75 -8.43 4.71
CA VAL A 31 5.37 -9.21 3.53
C VAL A 31 3.87 -9.07 3.31
N ARG A 32 3.47 -8.83 2.07
CA ARG A 32 2.06 -8.67 1.67
C ARG A 32 1.81 -9.48 0.41
N ILE A 33 0.73 -10.27 0.40
CA ILE A 33 0.39 -11.16 -0.71
C ILE A 33 -0.97 -10.75 -1.27
N CYS A 34 -0.96 -10.12 -2.45
CA CYS A 34 -2.17 -9.65 -3.14
C CYS A 34 -2.13 -9.98 -4.63
N LYS A 35 -1.85 -8.99 -5.49
CA LYS A 35 -1.57 -9.20 -6.93
C LYS A 35 -0.17 -9.78 -7.12
N TYR A 36 0.75 -9.35 -6.27
CA TYR A 36 2.14 -9.79 -6.18
C TYR A 36 2.42 -10.27 -4.75
N VAL A 37 3.53 -10.99 -4.58
CA VAL A 37 4.18 -11.04 -3.27
C VAL A 37 5.08 -9.81 -3.16
N GLU A 38 4.74 -8.92 -2.24
CA GLU A 38 5.56 -7.76 -1.89
C GLU A 38 6.46 -8.11 -0.70
N ILE A 39 7.76 -7.94 -0.87
CA ILE A 39 8.75 -8.06 0.21
C ILE A 39 9.33 -6.69 0.49
N ASP A 40 9.06 -6.16 1.67
CA ASP A 40 9.54 -4.88 2.15
C ASP A 40 10.66 -5.11 3.16
N PHE A 41 11.85 -4.62 2.84
CA PHE A 41 13.07 -5.00 3.56
C PHE A 41 14.15 -3.93 3.42
N TYR A 42 15.20 -4.05 4.24
CA TYR A 42 16.42 -3.30 4.03
C TYR A 42 17.33 -4.06 3.06
N GLU A 43 17.75 -3.36 2.00
CA GLU A 43 18.51 -3.90 0.85
C GLU A 43 19.63 -4.86 1.28
N ASP A 44 19.55 -6.08 0.77
CA ASP A 44 20.46 -7.19 1.03
C ASP A 44 20.52 -8.07 -0.24
N GLU A 45 21.72 -8.24 -0.80
CA GLU A 45 21.94 -9.01 -2.03
C GLU A 45 21.51 -10.48 -1.89
N LYS A 46 21.50 -11.03 -0.66
CA LYS A 46 21.08 -12.41 -0.39
C LYS A 46 19.65 -12.70 -0.83
N ILE A 47 18.77 -11.70 -0.85
CA ILE A 47 17.38 -11.96 -1.25
C ILE A 47 17.28 -12.46 -2.69
N ILE A 48 18.17 -12.01 -3.58
CA ILE A 48 18.18 -12.42 -4.99
C ILE A 48 18.68 -13.85 -5.13
N SER A 49 19.63 -14.29 -4.29
CA SER A 49 20.06 -15.69 -4.30
C SER A 49 19.00 -16.64 -3.75
N VAL A 50 18.12 -16.16 -2.87
CA VAL A 50 17.04 -16.97 -2.27
C VAL A 50 15.78 -17.01 -3.13
N LEU A 51 15.30 -15.86 -3.61
CA LEU A 51 14.02 -15.71 -4.31
C LEU A 51 14.15 -15.47 -5.82
N GLY A 52 15.38 -15.34 -6.32
CA GLY A 52 15.63 -14.90 -7.68
C GLY A 52 15.42 -13.40 -7.87
N LYS A 53 15.48 -12.97 -9.13
CA LYS A 53 15.26 -11.56 -9.49
C LYS A 53 13.78 -11.18 -9.31
N PRO A 54 13.49 -10.02 -8.71
CA PRO A 54 12.11 -9.53 -8.63
C PRO A 54 11.60 -9.15 -10.03
N LEU A 55 10.28 -9.11 -10.19
CA LEU A 55 9.62 -8.61 -11.40
C LEU A 55 9.92 -7.13 -11.62
N PHE A 56 9.83 -6.35 -10.53
CA PHE A 56 10.13 -4.93 -10.46
C PHE A 56 10.31 -4.53 -8.99
N THR A 57 10.70 -3.29 -8.75
CA THR A 57 10.94 -2.74 -7.40
C THR A 57 10.01 -1.54 -7.13
N ASN A 58 10.13 -0.89 -5.97
CA ASN A 58 9.36 0.31 -5.64
C ASN A 58 9.73 1.52 -6.54
N GLU A 59 9.21 1.49 -7.76
CA GLU A 59 9.26 2.59 -8.73
C GLU A 59 8.26 3.69 -8.38
N LYS A 60 8.65 4.95 -8.62
CA LYS A 60 7.76 6.10 -8.47
C LYS A 60 6.70 6.09 -9.57
N LEU A 61 5.45 5.85 -9.19
CA LEU A 61 4.29 5.88 -10.07
C LEU A 61 3.20 6.77 -9.46
N PRO A 62 2.29 7.32 -10.27
CA PRO A 62 1.08 7.97 -9.78
C PRO A 62 0.22 7.04 -8.93
N PHE A 63 -0.54 7.62 -8.01
CA PHE A 63 -1.41 6.89 -7.08
C PHE A 63 -2.33 5.89 -7.77
N GLU A 64 -3.01 6.29 -8.85
CA GLU A 64 -3.98 5.44 -9.54
C GLU A 64 -3.31 4.20 -10.13
N LYS A 65 -2.10 4.36 -10.69
CA LYS A 65 -1.33 3.22 -11.18
C LYS A 65 -0.92 2.29 -10.06
N LEU A 66 -0.52 2.81 -8.90
CA LEU A 66 -0.16 1.98 -7.75
C LEU A 66 -1.38 1.24 -7.20
N PHE A 67 -2.47 1.97 -6.93
CA PHE A 67 -3.68 1.43 -6.33
C PHE A 67 -4.33 0.35 -7.20
N PHE A 68 -4.53 0.61 -8.49
CA PHE A 68 -5.12 -0.37 -9.41
C PHE A 68 -4.19 -1.55 -9.74
N ASN A 69 -2.88 -1.42 -9.48
CA ASN A 69 -1.95 -2.55 -9.53
C ASN A 69 -1.78 -3.28 -8.20
N GLY A 70 -2.59 -2.97 -7.19
CA GLY A 70 -2.54 -3.63 -5.89
C GLY A 70 -1.30 -3.28 -5.05
N ARG A 71 -0.57 -2.23 -5.43
CA ARG A 71 0.60 -1.68 -4.71
C ARG A 71 0.10 -0.74 -3.60
N PHE A 72 -0.70 -1.30 -2.70
CA PHE A 72 -1.48 -0.52 -1.73
C PHE A 72 -0.61 0.21 -0.72
N TRP A 73 0.53 -0.37 -0.32
CA TRP A 73 1.49 0.27 0.57
C TRP A 73 2.02 1.60 -0.01
N GLU A 74 2.48 1.58 -1.26
CA GLU A 74 3.01 2.78 -1.89
C GLU A 74 1.91 3.80 -2.19
N SER A 75 0.72 3.33 -2.57
CA SER A 75 -0.44 4.22 -2.73
C SER A 75 -0.78 4.94 -1.41
N HIS A 76 -0.68 4.24 -0.29
CA HIS A 76 -0.90 4.77 1.05
C HIS A 76 0.15 5.83 1.41
N GLU A 77 1.44 5.58 1.12
CA GLU A 77 2.51 6.56 1.36
C GLU A 77 2.28 7.87 0.59
N ILE A 78 1.90 7.80 -0.69
CA ILE A 78 1.57 9.01 -1.49
C ILE A 78 0.40 9.78 -0.86
N LEU A 79 -0.65 9.08 -0.46
CA LEU A 79 -1.83 9.71 0.15
C LEU A 79 -1.49 10.36 1.49
N GLU A 80 -0.69 9.71 2.33
CA GLU A 80 -0.24 10.28 3.61
C GLU A 80 0.58 11.56 3.41
N GLU A 81 1.48 11.58 2.42
CA GLU A 81 2.28 12.77 2.11
C GLU A 81 1.38 13.96 1.75
N LYS A 82 0.37 13.76 0.89
CA LYS A 82 -0.59 14.82 0.55
C LYS A 82 -1.46 15.22 1.75
N TRP A 83 -1.93 14.24 2.52
CA TRP A 83 -2.78 14.49 3.69
C TRP A 83 -2.09 15.35 4.76
N ARG A 84 -0.77 15.16 4.97
CA ARG A 84 0.02 15.93 5.94
C ARG A 84 0.05 17.43 5.63
N VAL A 85 0.04 17.80 4.36
CA VAL A 85 0.17 19.20 3.91
C VAL A 85 -1.18 19.85 3.55
N GLU A 86 -2.24 19.07 3.43
CA GLU A 86 -3.59 19.55 3.12
C GLU A 86 -4.19 20.38 4.28
N LYS A 87 -4.77 21.51 3.90
CA LYS A 87 -5.35 22.53 4.80
C LYS A 87 -6.87 22.63 4.65
N ASP A 88 -7.43 22.25 3.49
CA ASP A 88 -8.87 22.16 3.32
C ASP A 88 -9.41 20.93 4.05
N GLU A 89 -10.25 21.14 5.05
CA GLU A 89 -10.77 20.07 5.90
C GLU A 89 -11.57 19.01 5.12
N LYS A 90 -12.28 19.39 4.04
CA LYS A 90 -13.04 18.43 3.23
C LYS A 90 -12.09 17.57 2.39
N LYS A 91 -11.10 18.18 1.73
CA LYS A 91 -10.06 17.44 0.99
C LYS A 91 -9.24 16.55 1.93
N LYS A 92 -8.90 17.05 3.12
CA LYS A 92 -8.16 16.31 4.13
C LYS A 92 -8.93 15.07 4.59
N LYS A 93 -10.23 15.20 4.82
CA LYS A 93 -11.11 14.09 5.17
C LYS A 93 -11.24 13.07 4.02
N TYR A 94 -11.35 13.55 2.78
CA TYR A 94 -11.35 12.69 1.59
C TYR A 94 -10.05 11.89 1.47
N LEU A 95 -8.89 12.55 1.61
CA LEU A 95 -7.58 11.89 1.64
C LEU A 95 -7.49 10.86 2.77
N GLN A 96 -7.98 11.20 3.96
CA GLN A 96 -8.02 10.27 5.09
C GLN A 96 -8.86 9.02 4.79
N ALA A 97 -9.99 9.17 4.10
CA ALA A 97 -10.79 8.03 3.66
C ALA A 97 -10.03 7.14 2.68
N LEU A 98 -9.34 7.73 1.69
CA LEU A 98 -8.51 6.97 0.75
C LEU A 98 -7.34 6.25 1.45
N ILE A 99 -6.70 6.88 2.45
CA ILE A 99 -5.66 6.27 3.28
C ILE A 99 -6.22 5.04 3.99
N LEU A 100 -7.41 5.14 4.58
CA LEU A 100 -8.06 4.01 5.24
C LEU A 100 -8.42 2.88 4.28
N ILE A 101 -8.84 3.20 3.04
CA ILE A 101 -9.06 2.19 2.00
C ILE A 101 -7.74 1.47 1.67
N SER A 102 -6.65 2.19 1.40
CA SER A 102 -5.35 1.56 1.14
C SER A 102 -4.87 0.74 2.34
N ALA A 103 -5.05 1.23 3.57
CA ALA A 103 -4.72 0.51 4.81
C ALA A 103 -5.55 -0.77 4.98
N SER A 104 -6.84 -0.71 4.69
CA SER A 104 -7.74 -1.87 4.66
C SER A 104 -7.22 -2.93 3.68
N MET A 105 -6.89 -2.54 2.45
CA MET A 105 -6.34 -3.45 1.45
C MET A 105 -5.00 -4.04 1.88
N ILE A 106 -4.11 -3.27 2.52
CA ILE A 106 -2.86 -3.79 3.09
C ILE A 106 -3.13 -4.89 4.13
N LYS A 107 -4.16 -4.71 4.97
CA LYS A 107 -4.56 -5.72 5.97
C LYS A 107 -5.14 -6.96 5.32
N TYR A 108 -5.96 -6.78 4.29
CA TYR A 108 -6.47 -7.89 3.48
C TYR A 108 -5.32 -8.70 2.86
N CYS A 109 -4.32 -8.04 2.27
CA CYS A 109 -3.11 -8.67 1.71
C CYS A 109 -2.23 -9.38 2.76
N LYS A 110 -2.53 -9.23 4.05
CA LYS A 110 -1.85 -9.89 5.17
C LYS A 110 -2.69 -11.00 5.80
N GLY A 111 -3.85 -11.32 5.20
CA GLY A 111 -4.82 -12.26 5.75
C GLY A 111 -5.59 -11.75 6.98
N GLN A 112 -5.51 -10.45 7.29
CA GLN A 112 -6.14 -9.84 8.46
C GLN A 112 -7.52 -9.25 8.10
N LYS A 113 -8.47 -10.12 7.74
CA LYS A 113 -9.75 -9.72 7.14
C LYS A 113 -10.62 -8.88 8.07
N GLU A 114 -10.71 -9.25 9.34
CA GLU A 114 -11.54 -8.54 10.32
C GLU A 114 -11.03 -7.11 10.55
N ILE A 115 -9.71 -6.92 10.54
CA ILE A 115 -9.07 -5.59 10.64
C ILE A 115 -9.28 -4.81 9.34
N SER A 116 -9.20 -5.48 8.19
CA SER A 116 -9.48 -4.90 6.88
C SER A 116 -10.89 -4.34 6.82
N ASP A 117 -11.89 -5.12 7.25
CA ASP A 117 -13.31 -4.72 7.21
C ASP A 117 -13.55 -3.52 8.13
N SER A 118 -13.02 -3.55 9.36
CA SER A 118 -13.13 -2.42 10.29
C SER A 118 -12.52 -1.12 9.75
N LEU A 119 -11.41 -1.20 9.02
CA LEU A 119 -10.82 -0.02 8.37
C LEU A 119 -11.68 0.50 7.21
N LEU A 120 -12.30 -0.41 6.46
CA LEU A 120 -13.18 -0.06 5.35
C LEU A 120 -14.46 0.62 5.85
N ASP A 121 -15.08 0.13 6.93
CA ASP A 121 -16.25 0.75 7.56
C ASP A 121 -15.97 2.19 8.00
N ARG A 122 -14.77 2.43 8.55
CA ARG A 122 -14.33 3.77 8.94
C ARG A 122 -14.12 4.67 7.72
N ALA A 123 -13.58 4.13 6.63
CA ALA A 123 -13.44 4.88 5.38
C ALA A 123 -14.81 5.28 4.81
N LEU A 124 -15.77 4.34 4.80
CA LEU A 124 -17.13 4.58 4.34
C LEU A 124 -17.83 5.64 5.18
N SER A 125 -17.66 5.60 6.51
CA SER A 125 -18.19 6.62 7.41
C SER A 125 -17.67 8.01 7.05
N LEU A 126 -16.36 8.16 6.81
CA LEU A 126 -15.79 9.44 6.39
C LEU A 126 -16.32 9.94 5.05
N ILE A 127 -16.49 9.03 4.07
CA ILE A 127 -17.03 9.36 2.74
C ILE A 127 -18.50 9.79 2.85
N SER A 128 -19.29 9.12 3.69
CA SER A 128 -20.72 9.43 3.88
C SER A 128 -20.98 10.83 4.47
N GLU A 129 -19.98 11.40 5.14
CA GLU A 129 -20.05 12.76 5.69
C GLU A 129 -19.60 13.84 4.69
N LEU A 130 -19.10 13.45 3.51
CA LEU A 130 -18.71 14.38 2.45
C LEU A 130 -19.90 14.64 1.51
N PRO A 131 -20.03 15.86 0.95
CA PRO A 131 -21.03 16.13 -0.07
C PRO A 131 -20.77 15.27 -1.32
N GLU A 132 -21.74 14.44 -1.70
CA GLU A 132 -21.58 13.46 -2.78
C GLU A 132 -21.23 14.13 -4.11
N GLU A 133 -21.75 15.33 -4.37
CA GLU A 133 -21.49 16.07 -5.61
C GLU A 133 -20.03 16.53 -5.73
N LEU A 134 -19.30 16.60 -4.62
CA LEU A 134 -17.90 17.03 -4.59
C LEU A 134 -16.91 15.88 -4.77
N LEU A 135 -17.32 14.63 -4.59
CA LEU A 135 -16.42 13.47 -4.68
C LEU A 135 -15.70 13.36 -6.05
N PRO A 136 -16.39 13.55 -7.20
CA PRO A 136 -15.70 13.53 -8.50
C PRO A 136 -14.66 14.64 -8.64
N PHE A 137 -14.93 15.83 -8.09
CA PHE A 137 -14.00 16.96 -8.14
C PHE A 137 -12.78 16.75 -7.25
N PHE A 138 -12.95 16.13 -6.08
CA PHE A 138 -11.81 15.76 -5.23
C PHE A 138 -10.92 14.73 -5.92
N TYR A 139 -11.51 13.73 -6.59
CA TYR A 139 -10.74 12.77 -7.39
C TYR A 139 -9.95 13.47 -8.51
N ILE A 140 -10.60 14.33 -9.30
CA ILE A 140 -9.93 15.06 -10.39
C ILE A 140 -8.81 15.96 -9.85
N SER A 141 -9.07 16.76 -8.82
CA SER A 141 -8.06 17.62 -8.18
C SER A 141 -6.85 16.80 -7.76
N PHE A 142 -7.07 15.65 -7.13
CA PHE A 142 -6.00 14.81 -6.65
C PHE A 142 -5.12 14.24 -7.78
N CYS A 143 -5.74 13.78 -8.87
CA CYS A 143 -5.04 13.23 -10.03
C CYS A 143 -4.28 14.29 -10.85
N LEU A 144 -4.71 15.55 -10.84
CA LEU A 144 -3.98 16.64 -11.49
C LEU A 144 -2.76 17.09 -10.69
N ASP A 145 -2.76 16.83 -9.38
CA ASP A 145 -1.68 17.18 -8.44
C ASP A 145 -0.67 16.02 -8.21
N THR A 146 -0.71 14.94 -8.99
CA THR A 146 0.24 13.79 -8.95
C THR A 146 1.10 13.73 -10.20
#